data_AF-A0A520BJ03-F1
#
_entry.id   AF-A0A520BJ03-F1
#
_cell.length_a   1.000
_cell.length_b   1.000
_cell.length_c   1.000
_cell.angle_alpha   90.00
_cell.angle_beta   90.00
_cell.angle_gamma   90.00
#
_symmetry.space_group_name_H-M   'P 1'
#
loop_
_entity.id
_entity.type
_entity.pdbx_description
1 polymer ?
#
loop_
_entity_poly.entity_id
_entity_poly.type
_entity_poly.pdbx_seq_one_letter_code
_entity_poly.pdbx_strand_id
1 'polypeptide(L)'
;MKKAKLFLMLLISIAASSCVFFGKDEPLDPSKFTCYIAINKGDTAWLDIDTSERKIKGLFTMSYGGKKKLHGQLKGTIKGDTLNAHYDFKVNKVDKWYRNPVSFLRKDNQLVMGVGEIVMVWGSGVFKEGKPVDYDKGRFVFERTVCKY
;
A
#
# COMPACT_ATOMS: atom_id res chain seq x y z
N MET A 1 -10.08 -60.62 -36.50
CA MET A 1 -9.00 -60.28 -35.56
C MET A 1 -8.77 -58.78 -35.55
N LYS A 2 -8.90 -58.19 -34.35
CA LYS A 2 -8.16 -57.03 -33.81
C LYS A 2 -8.21 -55.67 -34.55
N LYS A 3 -9.05 -54.79 -33.98
CA LYS A 3 -8.74 -53.41 -33.51
C LYS A 3 -8.32 -52.35 -34.55
N ALA A 4 -9.27 -51.48 -34.88
CA ALA A 4 -8.99 -50.06 -35.13
C ALA A 4 -9.70 -49.24 -34.04
N LYS A 5 -9.00 -49.03 -32.94
CA LYS A 5 -9.45 -48.15 -31.84
C LYS A 5 -9.18 -46.70 -32.24
N LEU A 6 -10.25 -45.91 -32.24
CA LEU A 6 -10.35 -44.63 -31.55
C LEU A 6 -9.13 -43.71 -31.68
N PHE A 7 -9.14 -42.87 -32.71
CA PHE A 7 -8.29 -41.68 -32.79
C PHE A 7 -9.17 -40.44 -32.75
N LEU A 8 -8.68 -39.42 -32.05
CA LEU A 8 -9.18 -38.04 -32.01
C LEU A 8 -10.23 -37.68 -30.94
N MET A 9 -9.83 -37.83 -29.67
CA MET A 9 -10.19 -36.86 -28.64
C MET A 9 -8.97 -36.61 -27.75
N LEU A 10 -8.10 -35.69 -28.16
CA LEU A 10 -7.07 -35.12 -27.31
C LEU A 10 -6.99 -33.60 -27.54
N LEU A 11 -8.08 -32.91 -27.19
CA LEU A 11 -8.11 -31.47 -26.90
C LEU A 11 -8.70 -31.30 -25.50
N ILE A 12 -8.14 -32.03 -24.54
CA ILE A 12 -8.46 -31.91 -23.13
C ILE A 12 -7.52 -30.84 -22.55
N SER A 13 -8.08 -29.64 -22.41
CA SER A 13 -7.97 -28.85 -21.18
C SER A 13 -6.58 -28.36 -20.75
N ILE A 14 -5.99 -27.41 -21.48
CA ILE A 14 -5.06 -26.44 -20.89
C ILE A 14 -5.68 -25.04 -21.03
N ALA A 15 -6.82 -24.84 -20.39
CA ALA A 15 -7.46 -23.52 -20.29
C ALA A 15 -8.00 -23.26 -18.87
N ALA A 16 -7.33 -23.80 -17.84
CA ALA A 16 -7.79 -23.68 -16.45
C ALA A 16 -6.69 -23.37 -15.42
N SER A 17 -5.50 -22.90 -15.83
CA SER A 17 -4.48 -22.42 -14.86
C SER A 17 -4.38 -20.90 -14.75
N SER A 18 -5.18 -20.14 -15.51
CA SER A 18 -5.15 -18.68 -15.48
C SER A 18 -6.44 -18.11 -14.89
N CYS A 19 -6.58 -18.17 -13.57
CA CYS A 19 -7.28 -17.19 -12.71
C CYS A 19 -7.43 -17.73 -11.27
N VAL A 20 -6.32 -18.08 -10.61
CA VAL A 20 -6.30 -18.22 -9.14
C VAL A 20 -5.13 -17.41 -8.59
N PHE A 21 -5.08 -16.13 -8.93
CA PHE A 21 -4.20 -15.13 -8.29
C PHE A 21 -5.01 -13.95 -7.73
N PHE A 22 -6.29 -14.16 -7.42
CA PHE A 22 -7.01 -13.26 -6.52
C PHE A 22 -6.89 -13.83 -5.10
N GLY A 23 -5.74 -13.60 -4.48
CA GLY A 23 -5.59 -13.81 -3.04
C GLY A 23 -6.66 -12.98 -2.34
N LYS A 24 -7.51 -13.62 -1.54
CA LYS A 24 -8.46 -12.90 -0.69
C LYS A 24 -7.67 -11.94 0.19
N ASP A 25 -8.07 -10.67 0.20
CA ASP A 25 -7.52 -9.70 1.13
C ASP A 25 -7.81 -10.19 2.55
N GLU A 26 -6.76 -10.59 3.26
CA GLU A 26 -6.85 -10.93 4.67
C GLU A 26 -7.23 -9.67 5.47
N PRO A 27 -8.14 -9.79 6.45
CA PRO A 27 -8.49 -8.67 7.31
C PRO A 27 -7.25 -8.12 8.03
N LEU A 28 -7.28 -6.81 8.33
CA LEU A 28 -6.24 -6.20 9.15
C LEU A 28 -6.29 -6.75 10.57
N ASP A 29 -5.12 -7.05 11.14
CA ASP A 29 -4.95 -7.51 12.52
C ASP A 29 -4.17 -6.46 13.32
N PRO A 30 -4.84 -5.61 14.10
CA PRO A 30 -4.20 -4.56 14.88
C PRO A 30 -3.14 -5.05 15.88
N SER A 31 -3.20 -6.31 16.31
CA SER A 31 -2.20 -6.87 17.24
C SER A 31 -0.80 -7.00 16.63
N LYS A 32 -0.71 -7.01 15.29
CA LYS A 32 0.54 -7.07 14.53
C LYS A 32 1.09 -5.69 14.18
N PHE A 33 0.37 -4.62 14.48
CA PHE A 33 0.78 -3.28 14.07
C PHE A 33 1.97 -2.77 14.86
N THR A 34 2.90 -2.17 14.14
CA THR A 34 3.81 -1.17 14.70
C THR A 34 3.27 0.21 14.36
N CYS A 35 3.15 1.07 15.36
CA CYS A 35 2.55 2.38 15.22
C CYS A 35 3.59 3.50 15.24
N TYR A 36 3.33 4.52 14.43
CA TYR A 36 4.19 5.67 14.26
C TYR A 36 3.38 6.96 14.21
N ILE A 37 4.01 8.06 14.62
CA ILE A 37 3.47 9.40 14.52
C ILE A 37 4.48 10.35 13.89
N ALA A 38 4.00 11.25 13.05
CA ALA A 38 4.75 12.41 12.56
C ALA A 38 3.97 13.69 12.86
N ILE A 39 4.68 14.73 13.32
CA ILE A 39 4.10 16.06 13.58
C ILE A 39 4.93 17.10 12.83
N ASN A 40 4.28 17.91 12.00
CA ASN A 40 4.95 18.98 11.25
C ASN A 40 4.07 20.24 11.21
N LYS A 41 4.50 21.32 11.88
CA LYS A 41 3.83 22.63 11.88
C LYS A 41 2.32 22.58 12.15
N GLY A 42 1.90 21.71 13.08
CA GLY A 42 0.49 21.53 13.46
C GLY A 42 -0.28 20.48 12.64
N ASP A 43 0.29 19.98 11.55
CA ASP A 43 -0.22 18.80 10.84
C ASP A 43 0.27 17.53 11.53
N THR A 44 -0.58 16.50 11.59
CA THR A 44 -0.25 15.21 12.21
C THR A 44 -0.50 14.06 11.25
N ALA A 45 0.37 13.06 11.26
CA ALA A 45 0.14 11.81 10.55
C ALA A 45 0.35 10.61 11.48
N TRP A 46 -0.61 9.68 11.47
CA TRP A 46 -0.59 8.42 12.21
C TRP A 46 -0.48 7.28 11.22
N LEU A 47 0.48 6.39 11.44
CA LEU A 47 0.80 5.27 10.58
C LEU A 47 0.89 4.00 11.42
N ASP A 48 -0.08 3.10 11.23
CA ASP A 48 -0.15 1.83 11.94
C ASP A 48 0.00 0.72 10.92
N ILE A 49 1.14 0.03 10.92
CA ILE A 49 1.50 -0.92 9.86
C ILE A 49 1.96 -2.27 10.42
N ASP A 50 1.42 -3.33 9.83
CA ASP A 50 2.01 -4.66 9.83
C ASP A 50 2.99 -4.76 8.65
N THR A 51 4.24 -5.09 8.96
CA THR A 51 5.32 -5.32 7.99
C THR A 51 5.77 -6.78 7.91
N SER A 52 4.98 -7.70 8.46
CA SER A 52 5.20 -9.13 8.36
C SER A 52 5.14 -9.61 6.89
N GLU A 53 5.73 -10.77 6.62
CA GLU A 53 5.75 -11.37 5.28
C GLU A 53 6.33 -10.48 4.15
N ARG A 54 7.13 -9.45 4.49
CA ARG A 54 7.68 -8.46 3.54
C ARG A 54 6.62 -7.66 2.76
N LYS A 55 5.38 -7.65 3.26
CA LYS A 55 4.28 -6.84 2.76
C LYS A 55 4.01 -5.69 3.71
N ILE A 56 3.29 -4.68 3.25
CA ILE A 56 2.78 -3.60 4.08
C ILE A 56 1.27 -3.74 4.07
N LYS A 57 0.68 -3.87 5.25
CA LYS A 57 -0.76 -3.76 5.48
C LYS A 57 -0.97 -2.83 6.65
N GLY A 58 -1.91 -1.90 6.59
CA GLY A 58 -2.10 -1.02 7.73
C GLY A 58 -3.10 0.08 7.53
N LEU A 59 -3.16 0.97 8.51
CA LEU A 59 -3.98 2.17 8.53
C LEU A 59 -3.08 3.40 8.46
N PHE A 60 -3.54 4.40 7.71
CA PHE A 60 -2.84 5.65 7.59
C PHE A 60 -3.82 6.82 7.66
N THR A 61 -3.51 7.76 8.55
CA THR A 61 -4.34 8.93 8.82
C THR A 61 -3.50 10.19 8.79
N MET A 62 -3.89 11.17 7.99
CA MET A 62 -3.26 12.50 7.96
C MET A 62 -4.31 13.53 8.36
N SER A 63 -3.95 14.46 9.25
CA SER A 63 -4.78 15.58 9.68
C SER A 63 -4.05 16.88 9.40
N TYR A 64 -4.65 17.73 8.58
CA TYR A 64 -4.10 19.03 8.20
C TYR A 64 -4.84 20.14 8.93
N GLY A 65 -4.15 20.82 9.86
CA GLY A 65 -4.69 21.88 10.72
C GLY A 65 -6.01 21.51 11.43
N GLY A 66 -6.26 20.23 11.70
CA GLY A 66 -7.50 19.72 12.30
C GLY A 66 -8.76 19.83 11.42
N LYS A 67 -8.66 20.39 10.21
CA LYS A 67 -9.81 20.64 9.33
C LYS A 67 -10.00 19.54 8.29
N LYS A 68 -8.91 19.15 7.63
CA LYS A 68 -8.92 18.14 6.58
C LYS A 68 -8.27 16.86 7.10
N LYS A 69 -9.03 15.78 7.14
CA LYS A 69 -8.55 14.46 7.56
C LYS A 69 -8.63 13.49 6.39
N LEU A 70 -7.51 12.86 6.08
CA LEU A 70 -7.42 11.72 5.17
C LEU A 70 -7.30 10.49 6.05
N HIS A 71 -8.13 9.48 5.81
CA HIS A 71 -8.09 8.24 6.57
C HIS A 71 -8.36 7.06 5.65
N GLY A 72 -7.58 5.99 5.83
CA GLY A 72 -7.75 4.78 5.05
C GLY A 72 -6.63 3.78 5.25
N GLN A 73 -6.43 2.92 4.26
CA GLN A 73 -5.60 1.72 4.35
C GLN A 73 -4.36 1.82 3.45
N LEU A 74 -3.28 1.17 3.89
CA LEU A 74 -2.07 0.98 3.11
C LEU A 74 -1.93 -0.48 2.69
N LYS A 75 -1.57 -0.69 1.43
CA LYS A 75 -1.14 -1.99 0.90
C LYS A 75 0.08 -1.83 0.03
N GLY A 76 1.12 -2.61 0.30
CA GLY A 76 2.40 -2.40 -0.36
C GLY A 76 3.42 -3.50 -0.16
N THR A 77 4.64 -3.21 -0.57
CA THR A 77 5.78 -4.10 -0.52
C THR A 77 7.02 -3.40 0.04
N ILE A 78 7.93 -4.20 0.58
CA ILE A 78 9.19 -3.72 1.15
C ILE A 78 10.34 -4.12 0.21
N LYS A 79 11.16 -3.14 -0.18
CA LYS A 79 12.37 -3.34 -0.98
C LYS A 79 13.55 -2.68 -0.28
N GLY A 80 14.40 -3.48 0.35
CA GLY A 80 15.48 -2.98 1.22
C GLY A 80 14.89 -2.11 2.33
N ASP A 81 15.36 -0.87 2.41
CA ASP A 81 14.89 0.10 3.42
C ASP A 81 13.65 0.88 2.99
N THR A 82 13.16 0.66 1.76
CA THR A 82 12.01 1.40 1.22
C THR A 82 10.71 0.60 1.34
N LEU A 83 9.68 1.26 1.84
CA LEU A 83 8.31 0.78 1.97
C LEU A 83 7.45 1.50 0.93
N ASN A 84 7.06 0.82 -0.14
CA ASN A 84 6.22 1.38 -1.19
C ASN A 84 4.80 0.84 -1.07
N ALA A 85 3.80 1.71 -1.05
CA ALA A 85 2.41 1.31 -0.88
C ALA A 85 1.44 2.16 -1.69
N HIS A 86 0.26 1.60 -1.95
CA HIS A 86 -0.92 2.36 -2.32
C HIS A 86 -1.68 2.74 -1.04
N TYR A 87 -2.06 4.00 -0.96
CA TYR A 87 -2.91 4.56 0.08
C TYR A 87 -4.30 4.79 -0.48
N ASP A 88 -5.23 3.93 -0.06
CA ASP A 88 -6.65 4.05 -0.34
C ASP A 88 -7.31 4.80 0.80
N PHE A 89 -7.86 5.98 0.54
CA PHE A 89 -8.36 6.86 1.59
C PHE A 89 -9.63 7.60 1.22
N LYS A 90 -10.36 7.99 2.26
CA LYS A 90 -11.43 8.99 2.18
C LYS A 90 -10.97 10.30 2.80
N VAL A 91 -11.49 11.40 2.29
CA VAL A 91 -11.41 12.70 2.94
C VAL A 91 -12.63 12.86 3.83
N ASN A 92 -12.46 13.41 5.04
CA ASN A 92 -13.58 13.68 5.93
C ASN A 92 -14.69 14.48 5.22
N LYS A 93 -15.95 14.09 5.46
CA LYS A 93 -17.14 14.68 4.82
C LYS A 93 -17.27 14.46 3.30
N VAL A 94 -16.44 13.59 2.72
CA VAL A 94 -16.52 13.22 1.31
C VAL A 94 -16.70 11.71 1.19
N ASP A 95 -17.81 11.28 0.59
CA ASP A 95 -18.07 9.86 0.35
C ASP A 95 -17.48 9.40 -0.99
N LYS A 96 -16.16 9.52 -1.12
CA LYS A 96 -15.41 9.07 -2.29
C LYS A 96 -14.06 8.51 -1.85
N TRP A 97 -13.71 7.37 -2.43
CA TRP A 97 -12.39 6.77 -2.29
C TRP A 97 -11.40 7.38 -3.28
N TYR A 98 -10.18 7.59 -2.80
CA TYR A 98 -9.04 8.06 -3.56
C TYR A 98 -7.88 7.09 -3.35
N ARG A 99 -7.03 6.94 -4.37
CA ARG A 99 -5.83 6.11 -4.31
C ARG A 99 -4.62 6.95 -4.71
N ASN A 100 -3.68 7.10 -3.78
CA ASN A 100 -2.38 7.72 -4.05
C ASN A 100 -1.24 6.75 -3.74
N PRO A 101 -0.11 6.84 -4.45
CA PRO A 101 1.10 6.12 -4.07
C PRO A 101 1.75 6.84 -2.89
N VAL A 102 2.34 6.08 -1.98
CA VAL A 102 3.17 6.60 -0.90
C VAL A 102 4.44 5.77 -0.80
N SER A 103 5.52 6.40 -0.36
CA SER A 103 6.78 5.72 -0.12
C SER A 103 7.41 6.23 1.17
N PHE A 104 7.89 5.30 1.98
CA PHE A 104 8.57 5.58 3.24
C PHE A 104 9.96 4.97 3.21
N LEU A 105 10.97 5.76 3.57
CA LEU A 105 12.34 5.29 3.73
C LEU A 105 12.64 5.04 5.21
N ARG A 106 13.07 3.83 5.55
CA ARG A 106 13.66 3.52 6.86
C ARG A 106 15.02 4.19 6.96
N LYS A 107 15.18 5.07 7.93
CA LYS A 107 16.44 5.76 8.21
C LYS A 107 16.49 6.10 9.70
N ASP A 108 17.58 5.75 10.38
CA ASP A 108 17.82 6.12 11.78
C ASP A 108 16.65 5.77 12.74
N ASN A 109 16.08 4.56 12.58
CA ASN A 109 14.88 4.08 13.31
C ASN A 109 13.59 4.90 13.10
N GLN A 110 13.59 5.80 12.11
CA GLN A 110 12.42 6.57 11.68
C GLN A 110 11.95 6.09 10.30
N LEU A 111 10.74 6.51 9.93
CA LEU A 111 10.23 6.39 8.57
C LEU A 111 10.09 7.79 7.97
N VAL A 112 10.81 8.09 6.91
CA VAL A 112 10.71 9.37 6.19
C VAL A 112 9.76 9.21 5.02
N MET A 113 8.64 9.94 5.01
CA MET A 113 7.73 9.92 3.87
C MET A 113 8.28 10.77 2.73
N GLY A 114 8.54 10.13 1.59
CA GLY A 114 9.10 10.79 0.43
C GLY A 114 8.08 11.59 -0.39
N VAL A 115 8.60 12.51 -1.20
CA VAL A 115 7.83 13.32 -2.15
C VAL A 115 8.18 12.87 -3.57
N GLY A 116 7.19 12.42 -4.33
CA GLY A 116 7.36 12.01 -5.72
C GLY A 116 6.37 12.73 -6.63
N GLU A 117 6.71 12.82 -7.93
CA GLU A 117 5.76 13.26 -8.95
C GLU A 117 4.71 12.17 -9.16
N ILE A 118 3.44 12.53 -9.01
CA ILE A 118 2.32 11.61 -9.17
C ILE A 118 1.64 11.90 -10.51
N VAL A 119 1.44 10.86 -11.32
CA VAL A 119 0.67 10.90 -12.56
C VAL A 119 -0.56 10.02 -12.43
N MET A 120 -1.62 10.37 -13.16
CA MET A 120 -2.84 9.58 -13.21
C MET A 120 -2.75 8.55 -14.33
N VAL A 121 -2.85 7.28 -13.95
CA VAL A 121 -2.80 6.14 -14.87
C VAL A 121 -4.04 5.30 -14.61
N TRP A 122 -4.94 5.20 -15.60
CA TRP A 122 -6.24 4.52 -15.47
C TRP A 122 -7.08 4.98 -14.26
N GLY A 123 -7.04 6.28 -13.95
CA GLY A 123 -7.80 6.85 -12.83
C GLY A 123 -7.21 6.60 -11.43
N SER A 124 -6.03 5.98 -11.32
CA SER A 124 -5.27 5.83 -10.08
C SER A 124 -3.98 6.65 -10.11
N GLY A 125 -3.61 7.25 -8.98
CA GLY A 125 -2.32 7.91 -8.85
C GLY A 125 -1.18 6.90 -8.76
N VAL A 126 -0.11 7.11 -9.52
CA VAL A 126 1.14 6.34 -9.45
C VAL A 126 2.35 7.28 -9.48
N PHE A 127 3.48 6.87 -8.90
CA PHE A 127 4.72 7.64 -9.04
C PHE A 127 5.17 7.60 -10.50
N LYS A 128 5.59 8.74 -11.03
CA LYS A 128 6.06 8.86 -12.41
C LYS A 128 7.34 8.05 -12.60
N GLU A 129 7.30 7.15 -13.58
CA GLU A 129 8.45 6.36 -13.96
C GLU A 129 9.64 7.24 -14.40
N GLY A 130 10.86 6.82 -14.06
CA GLY A 130 12.08 7.57 -14.35
C GLY A 130 12.31 8.79 -13.46
N LYS A 131 11.39 9.13 -12.54
CA LYS A 131 11.59 10.18 -11.55
C LYS A 131 11.67 9.59 -10.14
N PRO A 132 12.80 9.74 -9.42
CA PRO A 132 12.94 9.17 -8.09
C PRO A 132 12.05 9.89 -7.08
N VAL A 133 11.67 9.18 -6.02
CA VAL A 133 11.07 9.78 -4.83
C VAL A 133 12.17 10.50 -4.05
N ASP A 134 11.92 11.75 -3.69
CA ASP A 134 12.82 12.61 -2.93
C ASP A 134 12.46 12.55 -1.44
N TYR A 135 13.33 11.95 -0.63
CA TYR A 135 13.14 11.82 0.81
C TYR A 135 13.66 13.02 1.61
N ASP A 136 14.51 13.86 1.02
CA ASP A 136 15.04 15.06 1.69
C ASP A 136 14.00 16.19 1.72
N LYS A 137 13.03 16.16 0.79
CA LYS A 137 11.86 17.05 0.78
C LYS A 137 10.68 16.53 1.62
N GLY A 138 10.81 15.36 2.24
CA GLY A 138 9.77 14.75 3.06
C GLY A 138 9.44 15.59 4.30
N ARG A 139 8.20 16.08 4.41
CA ARG A 139 7.75 16.86 5.59
C ARG A 139 7.42 15.98 6.80
N PHE A 140 6.92 14.77 6.58
CA PHE A 140 6.54 13.85 7.64
C PHE A 140 7.67 12.85 7.89
N VAL A 141 8.31 13.01 9.04
CA VAL A 141 9.27 12.06 9.61
C VAL A 141 8.57 11.38 10.78
N PHE A 142 8.41 10.07 10.68
CA PHE A 142 7.63 9.26 11.58
C PHE A 142 8.52 8.62 12.64
N GLU A 143 8.16 8.84 13.89
CA GLU A 143 8.77 8.22 15.06
C GLU A 143 7.87 7.12 15.60
N ARG A 144 8.50 6.09 16.16
CA ARG A 144 7.76 4.98 16.77
C ARG A 144 6.98 5.49 17.98
N THR A 145 5.75 5.01 18.15
CA THR A 145 4.89 5.41 19.25
C THR A 145 4.04 4.24 19.73
N VAL A 146 3.28 4.47 20.81
CA VAL A 146 2.31 3.51 21.31
C VAL A 146 1.09 3.51 20.39
N CYS A 147 0.66 2.32 19.99
CA CYS A 147 -0.55 2.14 19.21
C CYS A 147 -1.79 2.60 19.99
N LYS A 148 -2.70 3.31 19.31
CA LYS A 148 -3.95 3.80 19.87
C LYS A 148 -5.11 3.01 19.25
N TYR A 149 -5.41 1.86 19.84
CA TYR A 149 -6.57 1.03 19.51
C TYR A 149 -7.77 1.40 20.39
#